data_AF-A0A0X3PS78-F1
#
_entry.id   AF-A0A0X3PS78-F1
#
_cell.length_a   1.000
_cell.length_b   1.000
_cell.length_c   1.000
_cell.angle_alpha   90.00
_cell.angle_beta   90.00
_cell.angle_gamma   90.00
#
_symmetry.space_group_name_H-M   'P 1'
#
loop_
_entity.id
_entity.type
_entity.pdbx_description
1 polymer ?
#
loop_
_entity_poly.entity_id
_entity_poly.type
_entity_poly.pdbx_seq_one_letter_code
_entity_poly.pdbx_strand_id
1 'polypeptide(L)'
;MAKTEGPAIPDVYLSGACISGLSTCVFADPQYHEGFLIGEFNGSQNQGINIYGMLPFRIFGPESCQEIEEKRRRIEDGGQAEIFGVYRCREKMGDHKISVNDFLAIDHFNARLFCLIEKSYGDYSIVEQTLFRCEKAQGRWSIRKIPFGVWSLANHETKPQATVRRMHGGPDLKLSTDYMSHLLAATKSMIQGANDRLEEKSQELMASVEQWQAKHQNFGTTSLESYLSNAPAVPPPRGTKPYSSNAPVGNTQAERLSNSSNAPVGNTQAERLSNEQDSTVSDLQNKQPSHTNDPQSSTSNYLRD
;
A
#
# COMPACT_ATOMS: atom_id res chain seq x y z
N MET A 1 -9.62 5.72 -40.48
CA MET A 1 -9.23 4.47 -39.80
C MET A 1 -8.61 4.84 -38.46
N ALA A 2 -9.31 4.58 -37.35
CA ALA A 2 -8.74 4.81 -36.03
C ALA A 2 -7.63 3.77 -35.80
N LYS A 3 -6.40 4.22 -35.54
CA LYS A 3 -5.35 3.32 -35.05
C LYS A 3 -5.82 2.82 -33.69
N THR A 4 -6.11 1.53 -33.59
CA THR A 4 -6.26 0.85 -32.31
C THR A 4 -4.92 0.96 -31.60
N GLU A 5 -4.80 1.94 -30.70
CA GLU A 5 -3.66 2.03 -29.80
C GLU A 5 -3.66 0.76 -28.94
N GLY A 6 -2.61 -0.04 -29.07
CA GLY A 6 -2.40 -1.19 -28.21
C GLY A 6 -2.31 -0.76 -26.74
N PRO A 7 -2.52 -1.68 -25.80
CA PRO A 7 -2.38 -1.36 -24.38
C PRO A 7 -1.00 -0.75 -24.11
N ALA A 8 -0.97 0.37 -23.39
CA ALA A 8 0.26 1.06 -23.05
C ALA A 8 1.21 0.09 -22.32
N ILE A 9 2.43 -0.05 -22.83
CA ILE A 9 3.46 -0.88 -22.22
C ILE A 9 3.82 -0.25 -20.86
N PRO A 10 3.78 -1.00 -19.75
CA PRO A 10 4.11 -0.43 -18.45
C PRO A 10 5.62 -0.15 -18.37
N ASP A 11 5.95 1.01 -17.81
CA ASP A 11 7.33 1.44 -17.53
C ASP A 11 7.90 0.82 -16.25
N VAL A 12 7.04 0.25 -15.40
CA VAL A 12 7.45 -0.36 -14.13
C VAL A 12 7.01 -1.81 -14.10
N TYR A 13 7.93 -2.70 -13.74
CA TYR A 13 7.65 -4.12 -13.54
C TYR A 13 7.96 -4.51 -12.11
N LEU A 14 7.05 -5.25 -11.48
CA LEU A 14 7.25 -5.85 -10.16
C LEU A 14 7.47 -7.35 -10.34
N SER A 15 8.42 -7.91 -9.59
CA SER A 15 8.58 -9.36 -9.51
C SER A 15 7.36 -10.00 -8.86
N GLY A 16 7.05 -11.25 -9.22
CA GLY A 16 5.98 -12.01 -8.55
C GLY A 16 6.21 -12.14 -7.05
N ALA A 17 7.47 -12.26 -6.61
CA ALA A 17 7.84 -12.30 -5.20
C ALA A 17 7.54 -10.96 -4.49
N CYS A 18 7.85 -9.82 -5.13
CA CYS A 18 7.54 -8.49 -4.59
C CYS A 18 6.03 -8.30 -4.44
N ILE A 19 5.24 -8.61 -5.47
CA ILE A 19 3.77 -8.51 -5.41
C ILE A 19 3.19 -9.40 -4.31
N SER A 20 3.68 -10.64 -4.19
CA SER A 20 3.23 -11.57 -3.16
C SER A 20 3.56 -11.06 -1.76
N GLY A 21 4.77 -10.51 -1.59
CA GLY A 21 5.18 -9.85 -0.36
C GLY A 21 4.28 -8.68 0.00
N LEU A 22 4.09 -7.73 -0.92
CA LEU A 22 3.25 -6.54 -0.70
C LEU A 22 1.80 -6.92 -0.34
N SER A 23 1.27 -7.95 -1.01
CA SER A 23 -0.06 -8.49 -0.71
C SER A 23 -0.15 -9.11 0.67
N THR A 24 0.93 -9.73 1.15
CA THR A 24 0.98 -10.36 2.48
C THR A 24 1.12 -9.31 3.58
N CYS A 25 1.89 -8.24 3.33
CA CYS A 25 2.13 -7.18 4.32
C CYS A 25 0.84 -6.52 4.83
N VAL A 26 -0.21 -6.41 4.01
CA VAL A 26 -1.49 -5.79 4.44
C VAL A 26 -2.21 -6.56 5.55
N PHE A 27 -1.88 -7.85 5.71
CA PHE A 27 -2.41 -8.73 6.75
C PHE A 27 -1.40 -9.01 7.88
N ALA A 28 -0.15 -8.58 7.73
CA ALA A 28 0.90 -8.74 8.73
C ALA A 28 0.74 -7.72 9.88
N ASP A 29 1.65 -7.76 10.84
CA ASP A 29 1.70 -6.76 11.91
C ASP A 29 1.95 -5.34 11.36
N PRO A 30 1.47 -4.29 12.04
CA PRO A 30 1.63 -2.90 11.60
C PRO A 30 3.09 -2.49 11.30
N GLN A 31 4.08 -3.15 11.90
CA GLN A 31 5.50 -2.90 11.62
C GLN A 31 5.94 -3.28 10.19
N TYR A 32 5.18 -4.12 9.50
CA TYR A 32 5.43 -4.54 8.12
C TYR A 32 4.57 -3.79 7.10
N HIS A 33 3.73 -2.84 7.56
CA HIS A 33 2.80 -2.13 6.68
C HIS A 33 3.49 -1.06 5.86
N GLU A 34 4.75 -0.73 6.13
CA GLU A 34 5.49 0.33 5.46
C GLU A 34 6.88 -0.20 5.09
N GLY A 35 7.54 0.47 4.15
CA GLY A 35 8.94 0.19 3.86
C GLY A 35 9.41 0.65 2.50
N PHE A 36 10.55 0.11 2.06
CA PHE A 36 11.19 0.46 0.78
C PHE A 36 10.84 -0.52 -0.33
N LEU A 37 10.84 0.00 -1.56
CA LEU A 37 10.81 -0.76 -2.80
C LEU A 37 12.23 -0.78 -3.38
N ILE A 38 12.75 -1.98 -3.62
CA ILE A 38 14.13 -2.19 -4.05
C ILE A 38 14.13 -2.74 -5.48
N GLY A 39 14.95 -2.14 -6.33
CA GLY A 39 14.95 -2.44 -7.75
C GLY A 39 16.24 -2.08 -8.47
N GLU A 40 16.14 -2.08 -9.79
CA GLU A 40 17.14 -1.60 -10.74
C GLU A 40 16.49 -0.95 -11.96
N PHE A 41 17.26 -0.16 -12.71
CA PHE A 41 16.83 0.31 -14.02
C PHE A 41 16.94 -0.79 -15.08
N ASN A 42 15.94 -0.87 -15.95
CA ASN A 42 15.92 -1.77 -17.09
C ASN A 42 16.66 -1.14 -18.28
N GLY A 43 17.89 -1.59 -18.52
CA GLY A 43 18.68 -1.20 -19.69
C GLY A 43 19.49 0.10 -19.53
N SER A 44 20.12 0.54 -20.62
CA SER A 44 21.08 1.66 -20.63
C SER A 44 20.43 3.05 -20.69
N GLN A 45 19.12 3.15 -20.89
CA GLN A 45 18.41 4.43 -21.10
C GLN A 45 17.47 4.84 -19.95
N ASN A 46 17.51 4.19 -18.79
CA ASN A 46 16.65 4.53 -17.62
C ASN A 46 15.14 4.57 -17.92
N GLN A 47 14.66 3.90 -18.98
CA GLN A 47 13.26 4.01 -19.40
C GLN A 47 12.32 3.07 -18.63
N GLY A 48 12.85 1.98 -18.07
CA GLY A 48 12.06 1.04 -17.26
C GLY A 48 12.61 0.88 -15.85
N ILE A 49 11.73 0.66 -14.88
CA ILE A 49 12.11 0.32 -13.50
C ILE A 49 11.67 -1.10 -13.21
N ASN A 50 12.59 -1.91 -12.71
CA ASN A 50 12.35 -3.28 -12.28
C ASN A 50 12.43 -3.35 -10.76
N ILE A 51 11.33 -3.64 -10.09
CA ILE A 51 11.28 -3.82 -8.64
C ILE A 51 11.29 -5.32 -8.35
N TYR A 52 12.38 -5.81 -7.76
CA TYR A 52 12.51 -7.23 -7.45
C TYR A 52 12.11 -7.56 -6.02
N GLY A 53 12.11 -6.59 -5.10
CA GLY A 53 11.82 -6.85 -3.69
C GLY A 53 11.33 -5.62 -2.93
N MET A 54 11.03 -5.87 -1.65
CA MET A 54 10.64 -4.85 -0.68
C MET A 54 11.39 -5.09 0.62
N LEU A 55 11.60 -4.02 1.39
CA LEU A 55 12.17 -4.10 2.73
C LEU A 55 11.19 -3.46 3.73
N PRO A 56 10.51 -4.26 4.57
CA PRO A 56 9.58 -3.74 5.56
C PRO A 56 10.29 -3.03 6.71
N PHE A 57 9.77 -1.86 7.10
CA PHE A 57 10.10 -1.15 8.33
C PHE A 57 9.11 0.00 8.52
N ARG A 58 8.98 0.49 9.76
CA ARG A 58 8.06 1.59 10.06
C ARG A 58 8.70 2.94 9.71
N ILE A 59 8.09 3.70 8.79
CA ILE A 59 8.61 5.00 8.37
C ILE A 59 8.49 6.02 9.49
N PHE A 60 7.34 6.04 10.16
CA PHE A 60 7.06 6.92 11.31
C PHE A 60 7.06 6.11 12.60
N GLY A 61 8.19 5.45 12.89
CA GLY A 61 8.40 4.62 14.06
C GLY A 61 9.20 5.31 15.18
N PRO A 62 9.38 4.62 16.33
CA PRO A 62 10.31 5.03 17.36
C PRO A 62 11.79 4.83 16.93
N GLU A 63 12.04 4.07 15.86
CA GLU A 63 13.38 3.99 15.24
C GLU A 63 13.85 5.40 14.89
N SER A 64 15.10 5.70 15.19
CA SER A 64 15.65 7.01 14.84
C SER A 64 15.72 7.15 13.31
N CYS A 65 15.41 8.34 12.77
CA CYS A 65 15.61 8.60 11.32
C CYS A 65 17.04 8.28 10.87
N GLN A 66 18.01 8.32 11.78
CA GLN A 66 19.40 7.91 11.55
C GLN A 66 19.53 6.42 11.22
N GLU A 67 18.83 5.53 11.93
CA GLU A 67 18.86 4.09 11.65
C GLU A 67 18.30 3.76 10.27
N ILE A 68 17.21 4.42 9.88
CA ILE A 68 16.60 4.21 8.56
C ILE A 68 17.54 4.69 7.45
N GLU A 69 18.17 5.84 7.63
CA GLU A 69 19.14 6.38 6.67
C GLU A 69 20.39 5.51 6.58
N GLU A 70 20.83 4.91 7.68
CA GLU A 70 21.94 3.95 7.67
C GLU A 70 21.56 2.65 6.94
N LYS A 71 20.36 2.11 7.19
CA LYS A 71 19.83 0.95 6.45
C LYS A 71 19.78 1.24 4.94
N ARG A 72 19.30 2.43 4.56
CA ARG A 72 19.30 2.90 3.17
C ARG A 72 20.70 2.92 2.58
N ARG A 73 21.64 3.59 3.26
CA ARG A 73 23.02 3.75 2.80
C ARG A 73 23.71 2.39 2.59
N ARG A 74 23.52 1.44 3.51
CA ARG A 74 24.08 0.07 3.38
C ARG A 74 23.59 -0.67 2.13
N ILE A 75 22.35 -0.42 1.71
CA ILE A 75 21.78 -1.03 0.49
C ILE A 75 22.39 -0.37 -0.76
N GLU A 76 22.44 0.95 -0.77
CA GLU A 76 22.96 1.73 -1.90
C GLU A 76 24.48 1.54 -2.09
N ASP A 77 25.25 1.49 -1.00
CA ASP A 77 26.71 1.26 -1.01
C ASP A 77 27.08 -0.15 -1.53
N GLY A 78 26.16 -1.11 -1.46
CA GLY A 78 26.33 -2.46 -2.00
C GLY A 78 26.35 -2.53 -3.54
N GLY A 79 26.05 -1.42 -4.22
CA GLY A 79 26.30 -1.21 -5.65
C GLY A 79 25.41 -1.98 -6.64
N GLN A 80 24.53 -2.87 -6.17
CA GLN A 80 23.61 -3.64 -7.03
C GLN A 80 22.13 -3.30 -6.83
N ALA A 81 21.78 -2.59 -5.76
CA ALA A 81 20.40 -2.35 -5.36
C ALA A 81 20.15 -0.87 -5.13
N GLU A 82 19.12 -0.30 -5.77
CA GLU A 82 18.68 1.08 -5.54
C GLU A 82 17.28 1.06 -4.90
N ILE A 83 17.07 1.97 -3.95
CA ILE A 83 15.74 2.23 -3.40
C ILE A 83 15.01 3.16 -4.38
N PHE A 84 13.98 2.62 -5.04
CA PHE A 84 13.20 3.38 -6.02
C PHE A 84 11.99 4.07 -5.40
N GLY A 85 11.54 3.60 -4.25
CA GLY A 85 10.31 4.09 -3.69
C GLY A 85 9.99 3.58 -2.31
N VAL A 86 8.82 3.96 -1.84
CA VAL A 86 8.24 3.49 -0.59
C VAL A 86 6.90 2.80 -0.85
N TYR A 87 6.52 1.90 0.03
CA TYR A 87 5.19 1.32 0.03
C TYR A 87 4.47 1.53 1.35
N ARG A 88 3.15 1.48 1.30
CA ARG A 88 2.30 1.53 2.48
C ARG A 88 1.06 0.68 2.34
N CYS A 89 0.74 -0.04 3.41
CA CYS A 89 -0.46 -0.83 3.59
C CYS A 89 -1.42 -0.08 4.50
N ARG A 90 -2.71 -0.05 4.14
CA ARG A 90 -3.76 0.50 5.01
C ARG A 90 -5.13 -0.08 4.69
N GLU A 91 -6.11 0.27 5.51
CA GLU A 91 -7.52 0.07 5.18
C GLU A 91 -7.99 1.14 4.19
N LYS A 92 -8.85 0.76 3.26
CA LYS A 92 -9.39 1.65 2.24
C LYS A 92 -10.20 2.78 2.88
N MET A 93 -9.76 4.02 2.68
CA MET A 93 -10.36 5.23 3.32
C MET A 93 -11.34 6.00 2.40
N GLY A 94 -11.87 5.37 1.36
CA GLY A 94 -12.76 6.01 0.38
C GLY A 94 -12.00 6.59 -0.83
N ASP A 95 -12.36 7.79 -1.27
CA ASP A 95 -11.87 8.37 -2.55
C ASP A 95 -10.49 9.04 -2.44
N HIS A 96 -10.00 9.30 -1.22
CA HIS A 96 -8.70 9.93 -0.99
C HIS A 96 -7.57 8.92 -1.18
N LYS A 97 -6.85 9.06 -2.29
CA LYS A 97 -5.78 8.12 -2.66
C LYS A 97 -4.47 8.34 -1.91
N ILE A 98 -4.15 9.55 -1.47
CA ILE A 98 -2.85 9.88 -0.82
C ILE A 98 -3.10 10.72 0.42
N SER A 99 -2.58 10.27 1.57
CA SER A 99 -2.63 10.97 2.85
C SER A 99 -1.44 11.91 3.04
N VAL A 100 -1.52 12.82 4.01
CA VAL A 100 -0.39 13.70 4.39
C VAL A 100 0.84 12.87 4.78
N ASN A 101 0.65 11.79 5.54
CA ASN A 101 1.75 10.91 5.93
C ASN A 101 2.39 10.21 4.72
N ASP A 102 1.60 9.85 3.70
CA ASP A 102 2.16 9.28 2.47
C ASP A 102 3.02 10.31 1.74
N PHE A 103 2.55 11.55 1.66
CA PHE A 103 3.32 12.65 1.07
C PHE A 103 4.62 12.93 1.83
N LEU A 104 4.58 12.95 3.16
CA LEU A 104 5.76 13.13 3.99
C LEU A 104 6.78 12.01 3.77
N ALA A 105 6.34 10.76 3.67
CA ALA A 105 7.21 9.64 3.36
C ALA A 105 7.85 9.78 1.97
N ILE A 106 7.06 10.17 0.96
CA ILE A 106 7.54 10.42 -0.41
C ILE A 106 8.61 11.52 -0.41
N ASP A 107 8.34 12.64 0.24
CA ASP A 107 9.27 13.78 0.27
C ASP A 107 10.54 13.47 1.04
N HIS A 108 10.41 12.85 2.23
CA HIS A 108 11.54 12.53 3.10
C HIS A 108 12.56 11.60 2.42
N PHE A 109 12.10 10.56 1.74
CA PHE A 109 12.98 9.62 1.06
C PHE A 109 13.28 10.00 -0.40
N ASN A 110 12.72 11.12 -0.88
CA ASN A 110 12.76 11.51 -2.29
C ASN A 110 12.34 10.34 -3.21
N ALA A 111 11.26 9.67 -2.84
CA ALA A 111 10.81 8.43 -3.48
C ALA A 111 10.37 8.70 -4.93
N ARG A 112 10.85 7.91 -5.90
CA ARG A 112 10.42 7.99 -7.31
C ARG A 112 9.12 7.23 -7.54
N LEU A 113 8.87 6.21 -6.73
CA LEU A 113 7.67 5.39 -6.75
C LEU A 113 7.01 5.39 -5.37
N PHE A 114 5.68 5.37 -5.37
CA PHE A 114 4.88 5.10 -4.17
C PHE A 114 3.90 3.98 -4.47
N CYS A 115 3.98 2.87 -3.73
CA CYS A 115 3.04 1.76 -3.85
C CYS A 115 2.08 1.75 -2.66
N LEU A 116 0.81 1.97 -2.94
CA LEU A 116 -0.26 1.92 -1.95
C LEU A 116 -1.00 0.59 -2.05
N ILE A 117 -1.10 -0.11 -0.92
CA ILE A 117 -1.81 -1.38 -0.78
C ILE A 117 -2.98 -1.15 0.17
N GLU A 118 -4.20 -1.30 -0.34
CA GLU A 118 -5.41 -1.07 0.43
C GLU A 118 -6.19 -2.37 0.55
N LYS A 119 -6.59 -2.73 1.77
CA LYS A 119 -7.58 -3.78 2.01
C LYS A 119 -8.96 -3.17 2.22
N SER A 120 -9.99 -3.80 1.67
CA SER A 120 -11.37 -3.37 1.88
C SER A 120 -11.82 -3.63 3.32
N TYR A 121 -12.56 -2.70 3.91
CA TYR A 121 -13.10 -2.88 5.25
C TYR A 121 -14.16 -3.99 5.25
N GLY A 122 -13.99 -4.97 6.13
CA GLY A 122 -14.93 -6.11 6.27
C GLY A 122 -14.86 -7.18 5.17
N ASP A 123 -14.07 -6.96 4.11
CA ASP A 123 -13.84 -7.94 3.05
C ASP A 123 -12.33 -8.17 2.85
N TYR A 124 -11.82 -9.21 3.50
CA TYR A 124 -10.41 -9.62 3.41
C TYR A 124 -10.05 -10.24 2.06
N SER A 125 -11.01 -10.46 1.15
CA SER A 125 -10.74 -11.03 -0.17
C SER A 125 -10.24 -10.00 -1.19
N ILE A 126 -10.43 -8.71 -0.90
CA ILE A 126 -10.12 -7.63 -1.85
C ILE A 126 -8.91 -6.82 -1.35
N VAL A 127 -7.78 -7.01 -2.04
CA VAL A 127 -6.57 -6.20 -1.90
C VAL A 127 -6.37 -5.39 -3.18
N GLU A 128 -6.37 -4.07 -3.06
CA GLU A 128 -6.11 -3.14 -4.16
C GLU A 128 -4.68 -2.64 -4.08
N GLN A 129 -3.95 -2.72 -5.19
CA GLN A 129 -2.58 -2.19 -5.29
C GLN A 129 -2.57 -1.07 -6.32
N THR A 130 -2.13 0.11 -5.89
CA THR A 130 -1.98 1.27 -6.76
C THR A 130 -0.55 1.77 -6.71
N LEU A 131 0.09 1.83 -7.89
CA LEU A 131 1.41 2.41 -8.04
C LEU A 131 1.31 3.86 -8.53
N PHE A 132 2.09 4.72 -7.92
CA PHE A 132 2.25 6.11 -8.30
C PHE A 132 3.70 6.38 -8.71
N ARG A 133 3.87 7.19 -9.75
CA ARG A 133 5.15 7.82 -10.07
C ARG A 133 5.18 9.20 -9.43
N CYS A 134 6.26 9.46 -8.71
CA CYS A 134 6.50 10.68 -7.95
C CYS A 134 7.69 11.42 -8.57
N GLU A 135 7.46 12.63 -9.06
CA GLU A 135 8.47 13.47 -9.70
C GLU A 135 8.52 14.81 -8.97
N LYS A 136 9.72 15.23 -8.55
CA LYS A 136 9.95 16.54 -7.95
C LYS A 136 10.54 17.48 -9.00
N ALA A 137 9.78 18.48 -9.42
CA ALA A 137 10.22 19.50 -10.38
C ALA A 137 10.07 20.88 -9.75
N GLN A 138 11.16 21.68 -9.73
CA GLN A 138 11.16 23.04 -9.17
C GLN A 138 10.62 23.11 -7.72
N GLY A 139 10.93 22.09 -6.90
CA GLY A 139 10.46 21.99 -5.52
C GLY A 139 9.00 21.56 -5.36
N ARG A 140 8.25 21.35 -6.45
CA ARG A 140 6.87 20.84 -6.43
C ARG A 140 6.82 19.36 -6.79
N TRP A 141 6.02 18.62 -6.06
CA TRP A 141 5.77 17.20 -6.34
C TRP A 141 4.62 17.03 -7.33
N SER A 142 4.84 16.17 -8.32
CA SER A 142 3.84 15.62 -9.22
C SER A 142 3.71 14.13 -8.94
N ILE A 143 2.55 13.71 -8.44
CA ILE A 143 2.27 12.31 -8.11
C ILE A 143 1.14 11.83 -9.02
N ARG A 144 1.44 10.86 -9.89
CA ARG A 144 0.48 10.32 -10.86
C ARG A 144 0.36 8.81 -10.74
N LYS A 145 -0.87 8.27 -10.81
CA LYS A 145 -1.10 6.84 -10.91
C LYS A 145 -0.51 6.33 -12.23
N ILE A 146 0.22 5.22 -12.18
CA ILE A 146 0.80 4.58 -13.36
C ILE A 146 0.41 3.09 -13.39
N PRO A 147 0.30 2.49 -14.59
CA PRO A 147 0.21 1.04 -14.71
C PRO A 147 1.56 0.40 -14.37
N PHE A 148 1.52 -0.84 -13.87
CA PHE A 148 2.70 -1.66 -13.72
C PHE A 148 2.45 -3.06 -14.27
N GLY A 149 3.52 -3.70 -14.75
CA GLY A 149 3.51 -5.10 -15.16
C GLY A 149 3.97 -6.00 -14.02
N VAL A 150 3.56 -7.27 -14.06
CA VAL A 150 4.13 -8.30 -13.20
C VAL A 150 5.01 -9.20 -14.06
N TRP A 151 6.23 -9.44 -13.60
CA TRP A 151 7.08 -10.45 -14.21
C TRP A 151 6.52 -11.84 -13.95
N SER A 152 6.08 -12.46 -15.03
CA SER A 152 5.66 -13.86 -15.06
C SER A 152 6.46 -14.59 -16.14
N LEU A 153 6.59 -15.91 -15.99
CA LEU A 153 7.20 -16.76 -17.00
C LEU A 153 6.52 -16.59 -18.37
N ALA A 154 5.19 -16.40 -18.39
CA ALA A 154 4.41 -16.18 -19.60
C ALA A 154 4.74 -14.86 -20.33
N ASN A 155 5.15 -13.81 -19.59
CA ASN A 155 5.48 -12.50 -20.15
C ASN A 155 6.97 -12.35 -20.51
N HIS A 156 7.82 -13.32 -20.13
CA HIS A 156 9.26 -13.27 -20.38
C HIS A 156 9.64 -13.68 -21.82
N GLU A 157 8.83 -14.52 -22.48
CA GLU A 157 9.14 -15.05 -23.82
C GLU A 157 8.71 -14.13 -24.97
N THR A 158 7.80 -13.19 -24.73
CA THR A 158 7.16 -12.39 -25.79
C THR A 158 7.84 -11.05 -26.09
N LYS A 159 8.93 -10.68 -25.39
CA LYS A 159 9.72 -9.49 -25.74
C LYS A 159 10.78 -9.87 -26.79
N PRO A 160 10.68 -9.38 -28.04
CA PRO A 160 11.70 -9.61 -29.04
C PRO A 160 12.96 -8.84 -28.65
N GLN A 161 14.02 -9.57 -28.31
CA GLN A 161 15.42 -9.13 -28.36
C GLN A 161 15.76 -7.74 -27.77
N ALA A 162 15.10 -7.29 -26.69
CA ALA A 162 15.83 -6.49 -25.72
C ALA A 162 16.87 -7.45 -25.16
N THR A 163 18.14 -7.25 -25.54
CA THR A 163 19.30 -8.08 -25.23
C THR A 163 19.02 -8.86 -23.97
N VAL A 164 18.72 -10.15 -24.12
CA VAL A 164 18.53 -11.05 -22.99
C VAL A 164 19.88 -11.08 -22.31
N ARG A 165 20.13 -10.11 -21.43
CA ARG A 165 20.94 -10.35 -20.24
C ARG A 165 20.17 -11.46 -19.59
N ARG A 166 20.58 -12.70 -19.92
CA ARG A 166 20.25 -13.87 -19.13
C ARG A 166 20.38 -13.38 -17.70
N MET A 167 19.35 -13.60 -16.87
CA MET A 167 19.51 -13.46 -15.42
C MET A 167 20.70 -14.31 -14.88
N HIS A 168 21.33 -15.13 -15.73
CA HIS A 168 22.58 -15.86 -15.51
C HIS A 168 23.86 -15.21 -16.08
N GLY A 169 23.85 -13.93 -16.46
CA GLY A 169 25.03 -13.24 -17.02
C GLY A 169 25.33 -11.85 -16.44
N GLY A 170 24.52 -11.35 -15.50
CA GLY A 170 25.02 -10.35 -14.55
C GLY A 170 26.04 -11.01 -13.62
N PRO A 171 26.95 -10.24 -12.97
CA PRO A 171 27.72 -10.81 -11.86
C PRO A 171 26.69 -11.49 -10.96
N ASP A 172 26.86 -12.78 -10.67
CA ASP A 172 25.96 -13.53 -9.79
C ASP A 172 25.49 -12.55 -8.74
N LEU A 173 24.18 -12.25 -8.72
CA LEU A 173 23.58 -11.58 -7.58
C LEU A 173 23.87 -12.56 -6.45
N LYS A 174 25.03 -12.40 -5.82
CA LYS A 174 25.33 -12.85 -4.48
C LYS A 174 24.45 -11.97 -3.61
N LEU A 175 23.12 -12.09 -3.80
CA LEU A 175 22.16 -12.03 -2.72
C LEU A 175 22.82 -12.92 -1.68
N SER A 176 23.48 -12.28 -0.71
CA SER A 176 24.29 -13.03 0.22
C SER A 176 23.35 -14.08 0.81
N THR A 177 23.87 -15.28 1.01
CA THR A 177 23.14 -16.31 1.74
C THR A 177 22.53 -15.74 3.01
N ASP A 178 23.17 -14.71 3.61
CA ASP A 178 22.66 -13.96 4.74
C ASP A 178 21.40 -13.14 4.43
N TYR A 179 21.34 -12.39 3.31
CA TYR A 179 20.14 -11.64 2.92
C TYR A 179 18.96 -12.57 2.62
N MET A 180 19.19 -13.64 1.85
CA MET A 180 18.15 -14.64 1.58
C MET A 180 17.71 -15.34 2.86
N SER A 181 18.65 -15.64 3.77
CA SER A 181 18.33 -16.21 5.08
C SER A 181 17.55 -15.23 5.95
N HIS A 182 17.85 -13.94 5.91
CA HIS A 182 17.09 -12.90 6.63
C HIS A 182 15.68 -12.76 6.05
N LEU A 183 15.54 -12.76 4.72
CA LEU A 183 14.23 -12.70 4.06
C LEU A 183 13.40 -13.94 4.37
N LEU A 184 14.00 -15.12 4.33
CA LEU A 184 13.36 -16.39 4.70
C LEU A 184 12.99 -16.43 6.18
N ALA A 185 13.88 -15.97 7.07
CA ALA A 185 13.62 -15.90 8.50
C ALA A 185 12.47 -14.91 8.80
N ALA A 186 12.47 -13.74 8.17
CA ALA A 186 11.39 -12.78 8.28
C ALA A 186 10.07 -13.37 7.76
N THR A 187 10.08 -14.04 6.61
CA THR A 187 8.90 -14.70 6.04
C THR A 187 8.38 -15.81 6.96
N LYS A 188 9.28 -16.64 7.50
CA LYS A 188 8.94 -17.70 8.45
C LYS A 188 8.35 -17.11 9.74
N SER A 189 8.92 -16.03 10.25
CA SER A 189 8.42 -15.31 11.42
C SER A 189 7.02 -14.75 11.19
N MET A 190 6.78 -14.12 10.02
CA MET A 190 5.45 -13.63 9.64
C MET A 190 4.42 -14.75 9.56
N ILE A 191 4.77 -15.87 8.92
CA ILE A 191 3.88 -17.05 8.82
C ILE A 191 3.58 -17.61 10.20
N GLN A 192 4.58 -17.74 11.06
CA GLN A 192 4.38 -18.23 12.42
C GLN A 192 3.45 -17.30 13.22
N GLY A 193 3.71 -16.00 13.22
CA GLY A 193 2.86 -15.04 13.92
C GLY A 193 1.43 -14.96 13.34
N ALA A 194 1.24 -15.27 12.07
CA ALA A 194 -0.11 -15.42 11.49
C ALA A 194 -0.82 -16.68 12.01
N ASN A 195 -0.10 -17.81 12.10
CA ASN A 195 -0.65 -19.06 12.64
C ASN A 195 -1.00 -18.94 14.12
N ASP A 196 -0.14 -18.31 14.93
CA ASP A 196 -0.37 -18.13 16.38
C ASP A 196 -1.64 -17.31 16.64
N ARG A 197 -1.88 -16.25 15.84
CA ARG A 197 -3.11 -15.44 15.90
C ARG A 197 -4.35 -16.21 15.46
N LEU A 198 -4.21 -17.05 14.43
CA LEU A 198 -5.31 -17.90 13.98
C LEU A 198 -5.70 -18.91 15.07
N GLU A 199 -4.71 -19.46 15.78
CA GLU A 199 -4.93 -20.34 16.91
C GLU A 199 -5.60 -19.61 18.10
N GLU A 200 -5.13 -18.41 18.46
CA GLU A 200 -5.75 -17.56 19.49
C GLU A 200 -7.23 -17.27 19.14
N LYS A 201 -7.51 -16.85 17.91
CA LYS A 201 -8.90 -16.60 17.46
C LYS A 201 -9.75 -17.86 17.42
N SER A 202 -9.16 -19.00 17.10
CA SER A 202 -9.84 -20.30 17.18
C SER A 202 -10.21 -20.65 18.62
N GLN A 203 -9.31 -20.40 19.59
CA GLN A 203 -9.59 -20.64 21.01
C GLN A 203 -10.66 -19.69 21.56
N GLU A 204 -10.60 -18.39 21.22
CA GLU A 204 -11.65 -17.43 21.55
C GLU A 204 -13.03 -17.86 21.03
N LEU A 205 -13.08 -18.35 19.77
CA LEU A 205 -14.30 -18.84 19.16
C LEU A 205 -14.84 -20.07 19.89
N MET A 206 -13.98 -21.04 20.23
CA MET A 206 -14.37 -22.23 21.00
C MET A 206 -14.94 -21.85 22.37
N ALA A 207 -14.29 -20.93 23.10
CA ALA A 207 -14.78 -20.45 24.38
C ALA A 207 -16.14 -19.73 24.25
N SER A 208 -16.34 -18.96 23.18
CA SER A 208 -17.62 -18.31 22.89
C SER A 208 -18.73 -19.32 22.60
N VAL A 209 -18.43 -20.38 21.83
CA VAL A 209 -19.36 -21.48 21.55
C VAL A 209 -19.72 -22.24 22.82
N GLU A 210 -18.76 -22.54 23.69
CA GLU A 210 -19.01 -23.20 24.98
C GLU A 210 -19.90 -22.36 25.90
N GLN A 211 -19.62 -21.05 26.01
CA GLN A 211 -20.47 -20.13 26.77
C GLN A 211 -21.89 -20.07 26.20
N TRP A 212 -22.02 -20.02 24.87
CA TRP A 212 -23.32 -20.05 24.21
C TRP A 212 -24.06 -21.36 24.49
N GLN A 213 -23.39 -22.51 24.39
CA GLN A 213 -23.98 -23.82 24.70
C GLN A 213 -24.41 -23.91 26.17
N ALA A 214 -23.58 -23.51 27.12
CA ALA A 214 -23.92 -23.51 28.55
C ALA A 214 -25.15 -22.63 28.85
N LYS A 215 -25.26 -21.46 28.19
CA LYS A 215 -26.43 -20.58 28.32
C LYS A 215 -27.72 -21.21 27.76
N HIS A 216 -27.61 -22.09 26.76
CA HIS A 216 -28.75 -22.69 26.08
C HIS A 216 -29.03 -24.15 26.47
N GLN A 217 -28.18 -24.81 27.28
CA GLN A 217 -28.46 -26.13 27.85
C GLN A 217 -29.70 -26.12 28.77
N ASN A 218 -29.99 -24.98 29.43
CA ASN A 218 -31.19 -24.81 30.23
C ASN A 218 -32.45 -24.44 29.42
N PHE A 219 -32.33 -24.21 28.11
CA PHE A 219 -33.49 -23.99 27.23
C PHE A 219 -34.10 -25.32 26.71
N GLY A 220 -33.47 -26.46 27.02
CA GLY A 220 -34.02 -27.78 26.75
C GLY A 220 -34.94 -28.28 27.87
N THR A 221 -36.17 -27.77 27.93
CA THR A 221 -37.37 -28.50 28.40
C THR A 221 -38.67 -27.70 28.23
N THR A 222 -38.67 -26.56 27.54
CA THR A 222 -39.92 -26.02 27.01
C THR A 222 -40.31 -26.91 25.82
N SER A 223 -40.98 -28.03 26.12
CA SER A 223 -41.54 -28.94 25.12
C SER A 223 -42.31 -28.12 24.08
N LEU A 224 -42.22 -28.49 22.80
CA LEU A 224 -42.99 -27.86 21.72
C LEU A 224 -44.49 -27.74 22.09
N GLU A 225 -45.00 -28.69 22.90
CA GLU A 225 -46.37 -28.66 23.42
C GLU A 225 -46.62 -27.49 24.39
N SER A 226 -45.66 -27.13 25.24
CA SER A 226 -45.79 -25.98 26.17
C SER A 226 -45.75 -24.63 25.46
N TYR A 227 -45.10 -24.57 24.29
CA TYR A 227 -45.10 -23.39 23.42
C TYR A 227 -46.41 -23.28 22.63
N LEU A 228 -46.95 -24.42 22.17
CA LEU A 228 -48.22 -24.49 21.45
C LEU A 228 -49.44 -24.31 22.38
N SER A 229 -49.36 -24.74 23.64
CA SER A 229 -50.44 -24.59 24.62
C SER A 229 -50.59 -23.17 25.17
N ASN A 230 -49.54 -22.35 25.08
CA ASN A 230 -49.53 -20.94 25.47
C ASN A 230 -49.72 -19.98 24.29
N ALA A 231 -49.95 -20.50 23.08
CA ALA A 231 -50.32 -19.67 21.95
C ALA A 231 -51.66 -18.96 22.28
N PRO A 232 -51.70 -17.62 22.31
CA PRO A 232 -52.93 -16.90 22.60
C PRO A 232 -54.00 -17.34 21.60
N ALA A 233 -55.14 -17.81 22.11
CA ALA A 233 -56.25 -18.28 21.31
C ALA A 233 -56.58 -17.20 20.26
N VAL A 234 -56.29 -17.51 19.00
CA VAL A 234 -56.61 -16.63 17.88
C VAL A 234 -58.12 -16.44 17.92
N PRO A 235 -58.63 -15.21 18.18
CA PRO A 235 -60.07 -15.01 18.21
C PRO A 235 -60.63 -15.39 16.85
N PRO A 236 -61.77 -16.10 16.80
CA PRO A 236 -62.33 -16.58 15.55
C PRO A 236 -62.55 -15.39 14.61
N PRO A 237 -62.23 -15.54 13.30
CA PRO A 237 -62.40 -14.46 12.34
C PRO A 237 -63.88 -14.07 12.31
N ARG A 238 -64.18 -12.84 12.76
CA ARG A 238 -65.49 -12.24 12.55
C ARG A 238 -65.65 -11.97 11.06
N GLY A 239 -66.38 -12.87 10.41
CA GLY A 239 -67.16 -12.65 9.20
C GLY A 239 -66.47 -11.89 8.07
N THR A 240 -65.84 -12.61 7.15
CA THR A 240 -65.62 -12.10 5.80
C THR A 240 -66.46 -12.87 4.80
N LYS A 241 -67.30 -12.10 4.10
CA LYS A 241 -68.09 -12.50 2.94
C LYS A 241 -67.17 -13.05 1.83
N PRO A 242 -67.66 -13.97 0.98
CA PRO A 242 -66.87 -14.50 -0.13
C PRO A 242 -66.69 -13.41 -1.17
N TYR A 243 -65.44 -13.07 -1.49
CA TYR A 243 -65.11 -12.32 -2.69
C TYR A 243 -64.17 -13.10 -3.59
N SER A 244 -64.56 -13.04 -4.86
CA SER A 244 -64.06 -13.74 -6.03
C SER A 244 -62.68 -13.26 -6.46
N SER A 245 -61.88 -14.21 -6.94
CA SER A 245 -60.90 -14.14 -8.03
C SER A 245 -60.40 -12.76 -8.52
N ASN A 246 -59.09 -12.50 -8.44
CA ASN A 246 -58.17 -12.44 -9.60
C ASN A 246 -56.87 -11.67 -9.29
N ALA A 247 -55.75 -12.38 -9.50
CA ALA A 247 -54.48 -11.87 -10.05
C ALA A 247 -53.60 -10.95 -9.14
N PRO A 248 -52.32 -10.72 -9.52
CA PRO A 248 -51.17 -10.99 -8.66
C PRO A 248 -50.36 -9.71 -8.34
N VAL A 249 -49.16 -9.90 -7.75
CA VAL A 249 -47.99 -8.97 -7.64
C VAL A 249 -47.66 -8.54 -6.21
N GLY A 250 -46.41 -8.81 -5.81
CA GLY A 250 -45.55 -7.77 -5.25
C GLY A 250 -45.26 -7.78 -3.74
N ASN A 251 -43.99 -8.06 -3.41
CA ASN A 251 -43.14 -7.47 -2.36
C ASN A 251 -43.70 -7.15 -0.96
N THR A 252 -42.99 -7.66 0.06
CA THR A 252 -42.79 -6.96 1.35
C THR A 252 -41.55 -7.60 2.02
N GLN A 253 -40.40 -6.92 1.96
CA GLN A 253 -39.83 -6.11 3.06
C GLN A 253 -39.73 -6.85 4.39
N ALA A 254 -38.51 -7.27 4.72
CA ALA A 254 -38.10 -7.55 6.09
C ALA A 254 -37.26 -6.36 6.56
N GLU A 255 -37.90 -5.42 7.26
CA GLU A 255 -37.24 -4.52 8.19
C GLU A 255 -36.82 -5.32 9.42
N ARG A 256 -35.52 -5.34 9.75
CA ARG A 256 -35.05 -5.72 11.08
C ARG A 256 -33.78 -4.95 11.46
N LEU A 257 -34.01 -3.87 12.20
CA LEU A 257 -33.31 -3.47 13.42
C LEU A 257 -31.77 -3.55 13.40
N SER A 258 -31.12 -2.49 12.91
CA SER A 258 -29.74 -2.16 13.27
C SER A 258 -29.77 -1.24 14.50
N ASN A 259 -29.37 -1.80 15.64
CA ASN A 259 -29.17 -1.09 16.90
C ASN A 259 -27.98 -0.13 16.82
N SER A 260 -28.15 0.98 17.53
CA SER A 260 -27.24 2.11 17.65
C SER A 260 -25.93 1.76 18.36
N SER A 261 -24.82 2.21 17.80
CA SER A 261 -23.56 2.37 18.53
C SER A 261 -22.97 3.73 18.19
N ASN A 262 -22.99 4.62 19.18
CA ASN A 262 -22.44 5.97 19.15
C ASN A 262 -20.93 5.94 18.85
N ALA A 263 -20.52 6.62 17.78
CA ALA A 263 -19.13 7.01 17.54
C ALA A 263 -18.93 8.46 18.01
N PRO A 264 -17.84 8.78 18.74
CA PRO A 264 -17.55 10.16 19.10
C PRO A 264 -16.98 10.91 17.89
N VAL A 265 -17.60 12.04 17.58
CA VAL A 265 -17.22 13.02 16.56
C VAL A 265 -16.00 13.80 17.06
N GLY A 266 -14.85 13.61 16.41
CA GLY A 266 -13.65 14.43 16.59
C GLY A 266 -13.35 15.21 15.31
N ASN A 267 -14.07 16.31 15.10
CA ASN A 267 -13.75 17.32 14.10
C ASN A 267 -12.56 18.16 14.61
N THR A 268 -11.48 18.23 13.83
CA THR A 268 -10.56 19.36 13.90
C THR A 268 -10.40 19.95 12.51
N GLN A 269 -11.00 21.13 12.36
CA GLN A 269 -10.93 21.98 11.18
C GLN A 269 -9.50 22.45 10.93
N ALA A 270 -9.11 22.43 9.66
CA ALA A 270 -7.95 23.14 9.15
C ALA A 270 -8.27 24.64 9.11
N GLU A 271 -7.62 25.43 9.96
CA GLU A 271 -7.59 26.88 9.79
C GLU A 271 -6.47 27.28 8.83
N ARG A 272 -6.95 27.70 7.66
CA ARG A 272 -6.42 28.71 6.75
C ARG A 272 -5.54 29.77 7.46
N LEU A 273 -4.25 29.79 7.15
CA LEU A 273 -3.45 31.02 7.25
C LEU A 273 -2.58 31.15 6.00
N SER A 274 -2.98 32.08 5.15
CA SER A 274 -2.19 32.62 4.04
C SER A 274 -2.18 34.13 4.20
N ASN A 275 -0.97 34.69 4.21
CA ASN A 275 -0.58 36.05 3.83
C ASN A 275 -0.97 37.25 4.69
N GLU A 276 0.06 37.93 5.21
CA GLU A 276 0.35 39.38 5.13
C GLU A 276 1.81 39.55 5.61
N GLN A 277 2.82 39.74 4.74
CA GLN A 277 3.38 41.04 4.30
C GLN A 277 3.31 42.15 5.37
N ASP A 278 4.43 42.65 5.90
CA ASP A 278 5.19 43.73 5.25
C ASP A 278 6.51 44.10 5.94
N SER A 279 7.29 44.85 5.16
CA SER A 279 8.69 45.30 5.25
C SER A 279 9.09 46.32 6.33
N THR A 280 10.40 46.34 6.65
CA THR A 280 11.32 47.52 6.83
C THR A 280 12.76 46.97 6.83
N VAL A 281 13.66 47.17 5.84
CA VAL A 281 14.55 48.35 5.57
C VAL A 281 15.10 48.94 6.88
N SER A 282 16.38 48.96 7.25
CA SER A 282 17.66 49.39 6.64
C SER A 282 18.79 48.79 7.53
N ASP A 283 20.00 48.40 7.11
CA ASP A 283 21.17 49.23 6.85
C ASP A 283 22.38 48.27 6.85
N LEU A 284 23.21 48.28 5.81
CA LEU A 284 24.68 48.34 5.91
C LEU A 284 25.31 48.19 4.53
N GLN A 285 25.74 49.35 4.05
CA GLN A 285 26.51 49.60 2.86
C GLN A 285 27.96 49.08 2.94
N ASN A 286 28.49 48.82 1.75
CA ASN A 286 29.83 49.13 1.26
C ASN A 286 31.04 48.37 1.81
N LYS A 287 31.60 47.52 0.95
CA LYS A 287 32.95 47.77 0.40
C LYS A 287 33.22 46.94 -0.86
N GLN A 288 33.21 47.64 -2.00
CA GLN A 288 34.07 47.33 -3.14
C GLN A 288 35.43 48.01 -2.90
N PRO A 289 36.53 47.50 -3.48
CA PRO A 289 36.93 48.05 -4.78
C PRO A 289 37.43 47.02 -5.81
N SER A 290 37.31 47.48 -7.04
CA SER A 290 37.82 47.04 -8.34
C SER A 290 39.34 46.89 -8.42
N HIS A 291 39.82 46.04 -9.35
CA HIS A 291 40.86 46.30 -10.38
C HIS A 291 41.29 44.96 -11.04
N THR A 292 40.87 44.69 -12.30
CA THR A 292 41.57 44.92 -13.59
C THR A 292 42.69 43.92 -13.96
N ASN A 293 42.46 43.20 -15.07
CA ASN A 293 43.35 42.92 -16.23
C ASN A 293 43.44 41.43 -16.63
N ASP A 294 42.66 41.06 -17.66
CA ASP A 294 43.07 40.70 -19.02
C ASP A 294 44.20 39.66 -19.33
N PRO A 295 44.16 39.04 -20.53
CA PRO A 295 44.41 37.62 -20.77
C PRO A 295 45.78 37.36 -21.42
N GLN A 296 46.28 36.12 -21.34
CA GLN A 296 47.20 35.59 -22.35
C GLN A 296 46.98 34.11 -22.66
N SER A 297 46.72 33.88 -23.94
CA SER A 297 46.84 32.61 -24.65
C SER A 297 48.29 32.17 -24.77
N SER A 298 48.55 30.88 -24.56
CA SER A 298 49.79 30.24 -25.02
C SER A 298 49.47 28.84 -25.54
N THR A 299 49.32 28.74 -26.86
CA THR A 299 49.59 27.54 -27.65
C THR A 299 51.04 27.11 -27.48
N SER A 300 51.30 25.82 -27.27
CA SER A 300 52.58 25.22 -27.65
C SER A 300 52.38 23.78 -28.10
N ASN A 301 52.71 23.57 -29.38
CA ASN A 301 52.93 22.29 -30.02
C ASN A 301 54.15 21.60 -29.40
N TYR A 302 54.08 20.29 -29.17
CA TYR A 302 55.27 19.44 -29.29
C TYR A 302 54.92 18.16 -30.05
N LEU A 303 55.72 17.94 -31.09
CA LEU A 303 55.75 16.83 -32.02
C LEU A 303 57.25 16.45 -32.12
N ARG A 304 57.54 15.14 -32.16
CA ARG A 304 58.86 14.47 -32.25
C ARG A 304 59.62 14.37 -30.91
N ASP A 305 60.19 13.22 -30.53
CA ASP A 305 60.70 12.08 -31.33
C ASP A 305 59.96 10.75 -31.15
#